data_AF-A0A5J5SPD9-F1
#
_entry.id   AF-A0A5J5SPD9-F1
#
_cell.length_a   1.000
_cell.length_b   1.000
_cell.length_c   1.000
_cell.angle_alpha   90.00
_cell.angle_beta   90.00
_cell.angle_gamma   90.00
#
_symmetry.space_group_name_H-M   'P 1'
#
loop_
_entity.id
_entity.type
_entity.pdbx_description
1 polymer ?
#
loop_
_entity_poly.entity_id
_entity_poly.type
_entity_poly.pdbx_seq_one_letter_code
_entity_poly.pdbx_strand_id
1 'polypeptide(L)'
;MALSLKPYCLVVLFLFWISLNALVSDVGAAGECGRTPIRSAAASLRPCLGAARNARAKVPPACCAKVGALLRTSPRCLCAILLSPLAKQAGIMPGIAIAIPKKCNIRNRQAGKKCGRYTVP
;
A
#
# COMPACT_ATOMS: atom_id res chain seq x y z
N MET A 1 -38.45 -25.56 9.43
CA MET A 1 -37.42 -26.09 8.50
C MET A 1 -36.12 -26.19 9.29
N ALA A 2 -35.91 -27.32 9.96
CA ALA A 2 -34.69 -27.56 10.71
C ALA A 2 -33.57 -27.85 9.70
N LEU A 3 -32.62 -26.93 9.53
CA LEU A 3 -31.40 -27.27 8.83
C LEU A 3 -30.70 -28.34 9.69
N SER A 4 -30.76 -29.60 9.24
CA SER A 4 -29.88 -30.66 9.72
C SER A 4 -28.47 -30.32 9.24
N LEU A 5 -27.83 -29.39 9.95
CA LEU A 5 -26.51 -28.89 9.63
C LEU A 5 -25.51 -29.95 10.09
N LYS A 6 -25.11 -30.84 9.16
CA LYS A 6 -24.02 -31.79 9.39
C LYS A 6 -22.82 -31.03 9.99
N PRO A 7 -22.06 -31.62 10.93
CA PRO A 7 -20.90 -30.95 11.54
C PRO A 7 -19.90 -30.45 10.48
N TYR A 8 -19.86 -31.12 9.32
CA TYR A 8 -19.09 -30.70 8.15
C TYR A 8 -19.52 -29.34 7.57
N CYS A 9 -20.82 -29.04 7.51
CA CYS A 9 -21.32 -27.74 7.07
C CYS A 9 -20.93 -26.61 8.02
N LEU A 10 -20.92 -26.87 9.34
CA LEU A 10 -20.47 -25.89 10.33
C LEU A 10 -18.97 -25.60 10.17
N VAL A 11 -18.15 -26.63 9.93
CA VAL A 11 -16.71 -26.46 9.68
C VAL A 11 -16.45 -25.65 8.41
N VAL A 12 -17.15 -25.93 7.31
CA VAL A 12 -17.00 -25.18 6.06
C VAL A 12 -17.43 -23.72 6.22
N LEU A 13 -18.55 -23.46 6.90
CA LEU A 13 -19.00 -22.10 7.19
C LEU A 13 -18.02 -21.34 8.09
N PHE A 14 -17.42 -22.02 9.08
CA PHE A 14 -16.43 -21.42 9.96
C PHE A 14 -15.13 -21.09 9.22
N LEU A 15 -14.64 -21.99 8.36
CA LEU A 15 -13.47 -21.75 7.51
C LEU A 15 -13.72 -20.64 6.48
N PHE A 16 -14.92 -20.57 5.91
CA PHE A 16 -15.34 -19.49 5.01
C PHE A 16 -15.39 -18.14 5.75
N TRP A 17 -15.94 -18.12 6.97
CA TRP A 17 -15.94 -16.93 7.83
C TRP A 17 -14.53 -16.50 8.21
N ILE A 18 -13.64 -17.42 8.56
CA ILE A 18 -12.23 -17.11 8.85
C ILE A 18 -11.56 -16.54 7.60
N SER A 19 -11.84 -17.09 6.42
CA SER A 19 -11.27 -16.61 5.15
C SER A 19 -11.76 -15.19 4.80
N LEU A 20 -13.04 -14.88 5.05
CA LEU A 20 -13.56 -13.51 4.93
C LEU A 20 -12.91 -12.57 5.95
N ASN A 21 -12.76 -12.98 7.20
CA ASN A 21 -12.12 -12.16 8.24
C ASN A 21 -10.61 -11.96 8.02
N ALA A 22 -9.92 -12.94 7.42
CA ALA A 22 -8.53 -12.82 7.01
C ALA A 22 -8.35 -11.80 5.87
N LEU A 23 -9.37 -11.65 5.01
CA LEU A 23 -9.41 -10.61 3.98
C LEU A 23 -9.75 -9.22 4.58
N VAL A 24 -10.47 -9.20 5.71
CA VAL A 24 -10.94 -7.99 6.43
C VAL A 24 -10.01 -7.56 7.59
N SER A 25 -8.89 -8.27 7.81
CA SER A 25 -7.87 -7.88 8.81
C SER A 25 -7.06 -6.62 8.44
N ASP A 26 -7.35 -5.99 7.29
CA ASP A 26 -6.95 -4.61 7.03
C ASP A 26 -7.86 -3.69 7.83
N VAL A 27 -7.43 -3.39 9.06
CA VAL A 27 -8.03 -2.44 10.01
C VAL A 27 -8.68 -1.28 9.28
N GLY A 28 -10.00 -1.32 9.21
CA GLY A 28 -10.86 -0.23 8.76
C GLY A 28 -10.91 0.88 9.80
N ALA A 29 -9.77 1.43 10.18
CA ALA A 29 -9.70 2.84 10.52
C ALA A 29 -9.65 3.58 9.17
N ALA A 30 -10.28 4.74 9.03
CA ALA A 30 -10.02 5.61 7.90
C ALA A 30 -8.51 5.89 7.86
N GLY A 31 -7.78 5.10 7.06
CA GLY A 31 -6.32 5.10 7.08
C GLY A 31 -5.80 6.42 6.52
N GLU A 32 -4.49 6.56 6.46
CA GLU A 32 -3.83 7.75 5.89
C GLU A 32 -4.22 8.00 4.40
N CYS A 33 -4.94 7.07 3.79
CA CYS A 33 -5.52 7.08 2.44
C CYS A 33 -7.01 7.51 2.36
N GLY A 34 -7.63 7.88 3.48
CA GLY A 34 -9.01 8.39 3.54
C GLY A 34 -10.04 7.39 3.02
N ARG A 35 -10.80 7.78 1.99
CA ARG A 35 -11.82 6.92 1.36
C ARG A 35 -11.26 5.78 0.50
N THR A 36 -9.97 5.84 0.15
CA THR A 36 -9.34 4.79 -0.67
C THR A 36 -8.69 3.75 0.23
N PRO A 37 -9.03 2.45 0.09
CA PRO A 37 -8.39 1.42 0.88
C PRO A 37 -6.90 1.32 0.50
N ILE A 38 -6.02 1.19 1.49
CA ILE A 38 -4.57 1.23 1.31
C ILE A 38 -4.08 0.23 0.26
N ARG A 39 -4.72 -0.96 0.19
CA ARG A 39 -4.43 -2.00 -0.80
C ARG A 39 -4.72 -1.56 -2.24
N SER A 40 -5.81 -0.83 -2.47
CA SER A 40 -6.15 -0.31 -3.80
C SER A 40 -5.16 0.78 -4.24
N ALA A 41 -4.79 1.66 -3.31
CA ALA A 41 -3.78 2.69 -3.55
C ALA A 41 -2.41 2.05 -3.80
N ALA A 42 -2.02 1.03 -3.03
CA ALA A 42 -0.80 0.24 -3.24
C ALA A 42 -0.80 -0.50 -4.58
N ALA A 43 -1.95 -1.06 -4.99
CA ALA A 43 -2.08 -1.70 -6.30
C ALA A 43 -1.86 -0.71 -7.45
N SER A 44 -2.23 0.56 -7.28
CA SER A 44 -1.94 1.62 -8.27
C SER A 44 -0.43 1.93 -8.43
N LEU A 45 0.38 1.54 -7.44
CA LEU A 45 1.84 1.68 -7.40
C LEU A 45 2.58 0.44 -7.92
N ARG A 46 1.88 -0.58 -8.45
CA ARG A 46 2.49 -1.71 -9.17
C ARG A 46 3.57 -1.31 -10.18
N PRO A 47 3.40 -0.29 -11.04
CA PRO A 47 4.47 0.14 -11.96
C PRO A 47 5.72 0.66 -11.24
N CYS A 48 5.63 1.03 -9.96
CA CYS A 48 6.76 1.51 -9.17
C CYS A 48 7.56 0.39 -8.50
N LEU A 49 7.08 -0.86 -8.47
CA LEU A 49 7.71 -1.93 -7.69
C LEU A 49 9.19 -2.14 -8.05
N GLY A 50 9.54 -2.14 -9.34
CA GLY A 50 10.93 -2.26 -9.78
C GLY A 50 11.81 -1.11 -9.27
N ALA A 51 11.29 0.12 -9.31
CA ALA A 51 11.97 1.31 -8.83
C ALA A 51 12.02 1.43 -7.30
N ALA A 52 11.05 0.84 -6.60
CA ALA A 52 10.94 0.85 -5.15
C ALA A 52 11.83 -0.21 -4.47
N ARG A 53 12.19 -1.26 -5.22
CA ARG A 53 13.15 -2.29 -4.79
C ARG A 53 14.61 -1.92 -5.09
N ASN A 54 14.84 -1.21 -6.20
CA ASN A 54 16.18 -0.98 -6.73
C ASN A 54 16.47 0.51 -6.94
N ALA A 55 17.42 1.05 -6.19
CA ALA A 55 17.82 2.46 -6.29
C ALA A 55 18.41 2.82 -7.66
N ARG A 56 18.92 1.84 -8.40
CA ARG A 56 19.47 2.03 -9.76
C ARG A 56 18.45 1.80 -10.87
N ALA A 57 17.27 1.24 -10.57
CA ALA A 57 16.27 1.00 -11.61
C ALA A 57 15.72 2.31 -12.18
N LYS A 58 15.45 2.29 -13.48
CA LYS A 58 14.78 3.39 -14.19
C LYS A 58 13.33 3.44 -13.72
N VAL A 59 12.85 4.64 -13.39
CA VAL A 59 11.47 4.83 -12.95
C VAL A 59 10.59 4.95 -14.19
N PRO A 60 9.55 4.11 -14.36
CA PRO A 60 8.65 4.24 -15.49
C PRO A 60 7.80 5.52 -15.35
N PRO A 61 7.44 6.19 -16.46
CA PRO A 61 6.66 7.43 -16.43
C PRO A 61 5.29 7.24 -15.76
N ALA A 62 4.66 6.07 -15.97
CA ALA A 62 3.42 5.70 -15.29
C ALA A 62 3.55 5.68 -13.76
N CYS A 63 4.71 5.25 -13.24
CA CYS A 63 4.99 5.31 -11.80
C CYS A 63 5.05 6.77 -11.32
N CYS A 64 5.80 7.63 -12.02
CA CYS A 64 5.95 9.04 -11.65
C CYS A 64 4.60 9.78 -11.65
N ALA A 65 3.74 9.51 -12.63
CA ALA A 65 2.40 10.09 -12.70
C ALA A 65 1.54 9.70 -11.48
N LYS A 66 1.51 8.41 -11.12
CA LYS A 66 0.74 7.91 -9.97
C LYS A 66 1.29 8.42 -8.63
N VAL A 67 2.61 8.38 -8.46
CA VAL A 67 3.29 8.92 -7.28
C VAL A 67 3.03 10.43 -7.14
N GLY A 68 3.12 11.19 -8.23
CA GLY A 68 2.84 12.62 -8.22
C GLY A 68 1.38 12.96 -7.92
N ALA A 69 0.43 12.17 -8.42
CA ALA A 69 -0.98 12.31 -8.07
C ALA A 69 -1.21 12.05 -6.58
N LEU A 70 -0.69 10.94 -6.05
CA LEU A 70 -0.83 10.60 -4.62
C LEU A 70 -0.13 11.61 -3.72
N LEU A 71 1.04 12.12 -4.09
CA LEU A 71 1.73 13.19 -3.34
C LEU A 71 0.92 14.47 -3.25
N ARG A 72 0.18 14.81 -4.31
CA ARG A 72 -0.67 16.01 -4.35
C ARG A 72 -1.96 15.83 -3.55
N THR A 73 -2.60 14.68 -3.68
CA THR A 73 -3.90 14.42 -3.05
C THR A 73 -3.78 13.93 -1.61
N SER A 74 -2.83 13.03 -1.35
CA SER A 74 -2.70 12.29 -0.08
C SER A 74 -1.23 11.88 0.20
N PRO A 75 -0.35 12.82 0.53
CA PRO A 75 1.07 12.51 0.78
C PRO A 75 1.29 11.54 1.95
N ARG A 76 0.40 11.58 2.96
CA ARG A 76 0.42 10.65 4.10
C ARG A 76 0.06 9.23 3.67
N CYS A 77 -0.89 9.06 2.75
CA CYS A 77 -1.25 7.76 2.18
C CYS A 77 -0.06 7.07 1.51
N LEU A 78 0.73 7.82 0.74
CA LEU A 78 1.90 7.27 0.08
C LEU A 78 2.91 6.77 1.12
N CYS A 79 3.15 7.54 2.18
CA CYS A 79 3.99 7.12 3.28
C CYS A 79 3.49 5.84 3.97
N ALA A 80 2.19 5.79 4.27
CA ALA A 80 1.53 4.63 4.86
C ALA A 80 1.75 3.37 4.03
N ILE A 81 1.57 3.46 2.72
CA ILE A 81 1.76 2.34 1.79
C ILE A 81 3.19 1.82 1.88
N LEU A 82 4.19 2.70 1.89
CA LEU A 82 5.60 2.31 1.96
C LEU A 82 5.99 1.67 3.29
N LEU A 83 5.33 2.04 4.39
CA LEU A 83 5.55 1.48 5.72
C LEU A 83 4.63 0.28 6.03
N SER A 84 3.65 0.01 5.18
CA SER A 84 2.69 -1.07 5.38
C SER A 84 3.32 -2.46 5.23
N PRO A 85 2.73 -3.51 5.83
CA PRO A 85 3.18 -4.88 5.63
C PRO A 85 3.13 -5.32 4.15
N LEU A 86 2.26 -4.70 3.34
CA LEU A 86 2.18 -4.93 1.89
C LEU A 86 3.48 -4.56 1.18
N ALA A 87 4.10 -3.43 1.55
CA ALA A 87 5.39 -3.02 0.99
C ALA A 87 6.50 -3.99 1.37
N LYS A 88 6.49 -4.48 2.61
CA LYS A 88 7.46 -5.48 3.08
C LYS A 88 7.33 -6.81 2.35
N GLN A 89 6.11 -7.31 2.17
CA GLN A 89 5.84 -8.52 1.37
C GLN A 89 6.22 -8.33 -0.09
N ALA A 90 6.02 -7.12 -0.63
CA ALA A 90 6.47 -6.75 -1.97
C ALA A 90 7.97 -6.45 -2.05
N GLY A 91 8.78 -6.68 -1.02
CA GLY A 91 10.23 -6.46 -1.03
C GLY A 91 10.65 -5.00 -1.22
N ILE A 92 9.75 -4.04 -1.03
CA ILE A 92 10.02 -2.62 -1.20
C ILE A 92 10.93 -2.14 -0.07
N MET A 93 11.98 -1.40 -0.42
CA MET A 93 12.87 -0.78 0.55
C MET A 93 12.40 0.67 0.81
N PRO A 94 11.92 1.02 2.01
CA PRO A 94 11.36 2.35 2.28
C PRO A 94 12.33 3.49 1.96
N GLY A 95 13.63 3.31 2.25
CA GLY A 95 14.67 4.30 1.94
C GLY A 95 14.88 4.55 0.44
N ILE A 96 14.64 3.55 -0.41
CA ILE A 96 14.69 3.72 -1.87
C ILE A 96 13.38 4.33 -2.36
N ALA A 97 12.26 3.87 -1.81
CA ALA A 97 10.95 4.29 -2.23
C ALA A 97 10.64 5.77 -1.93
N ILE A 98 11.10 6.30 -0.78
CA ILE A 98 11.00 7.75 -0.46
C ILE A 98 11.83 8.63 -1.42
N ALA A 99 12.81 8.06 -2.13
CA ALA A 99 13.62 8.77 -3.12
C ALA A 99 13.01 8.73 -4.54
N ILE A 100 11.94 7.96 -4.77
CA ILE A 100 11.23 7.91 -6.06
C ILE A 100 10.73 9.31 -6.48
N PRO A 101 10.10 10.12 -5.62
CA PRO A 101 9.66 11.46 -5.99
C PRO A 101 10.80 12.35 -6.47
N LYS A 102 12.00 12.19 -5.89
CA LYS A 102 13.23 12.88 -6.31
C LYS A 102 13.69 12.40 -7.69
N LYS A 103 13.72 11.09 -7.93
CA LYS A 103 14.02 10.50 -9.25
C LYS A 103 13.04 10.91 -10.35
N CYS A 104 11.77 11.12 -9.98
CA CYS A 104 10.72 11.61 -10.87
C CYS A 104 10.73 13.13 -11.06
N ASN A 105 11.69 13.85 -10.48
CA ASN A 105 11.79 15.31 -10.53
C ASN A 105 10.50 16.06 -10.13
N ILE A 106 9.80 15.56 -9.10
CA ILE A 106 8.56 16.17 -8.61
C ILE A 106 8.91 17.38 -7.72
N ARG A 107 8.49 18.58 -8.12
CA ARG A 107 8.76 19.82 -7.35
C ARG A 107 8.15 19.80 -5.94
N ASN A 108 6.88 19.43 -5.80
CA ASN A 108 6.17 19.38 -4.51
C ASN A 108 6.30 18.02 -3.81
N ARG A 109 7.52 17.48 -3.73
CA ARG A 109 7.77 16.14 -3.18
C ARG A 109 7.70 16.04 -1.65
N GLN A 110 7.26 17.08 -0.95
CA GLN A 110 7.23 17.12 0.52
C GLN A 110 8.63 16.91 1.15
N ALA A 111 9.67 17.48 0.52
CA ALA A 111 11.04 17.39 1.02
C ALA A 111 11.13 17.88 2.48
N GLY A 112 11.85 17.15 3.33
CA GLY A 112 11.98 17.44 4.75
C GLY A 112 10.80 17.01 5.62
N LYS A 113 9.70 16.47 5.05
CA LYS A 113 8.64 15.86 5.86
C LYS A 113 9.06 14.47 6.33
N LYS A 114 8.61 14.12 7.54
CA LYS A 114 8.80 12.80 8.12
C LYS A 114 7.76 11.84 7.57
N CYS A 115 8.24 10.69 7.12
CA CYS A 115 7.47 9.52 6.75
C CYS A 115 7.86 8.37 7.68
N GLY A 116 7.13 8.25 8.80
CA GLY A 116 7.53 7.39 9.91
C GLY A 116 8.91 7.76 10.44
N ARG A 117 9.87 6.82 10.36
CA ARG A 117 11.28 7.05 10.76
C ARG A 117 12.15 7.65 9.64
N TYR A 118 11.62 7.77 8.43
CA TYR A 118 12.36 8.27 7.27
C TYR A 118 12.05 9.74 7.01
N THR A 119 13.03 10.49 6.48
CA THR A 119 12.82 11.87 6.03
C THR A 119 12.91 11.92 4.52
N VAL A 120 11.95 12.58 3.88
CA VAL A 120 11.90 12.66 2.41
C VAL A 120 13.06 13.55 1.90
N PRO A 121 13.93 13.04 1.01
CA PRO A 121 15.07 13.77 0.47
C PRO A 121 14.69 14.80 -0.62
#